data_AF-A0A4R4ZC44-F1
#
_entry.id   AF-A0A4R4ZC44-F1
#
_cell.length_a   1.000
_cell.length_b   1.000
_cell.length_c   1.000
_cell.angle_alpha   90.00
_cell.angle_beta   90.00
_cell.angle_gamma   90.00
#
_symmetry.space_group_name_H-M   'P 1'
#
loop_
_entity.id
_entity.type
_entity.pdbx_description
1 polymer ?
#
loop_
_entity_poly.entity_id
_entity_poly.type
_entity_poly.pdbx_seq_one_letter_code
_entity_poly.pdbx_strand_id
1 'polypeptide(L)'
;MTACPQCDQPLKSEPPYAGWCPSCDWNVVRAPSTGKTRFARLQTKLASFMTYGRRRRRVVEIGYPLWLVLTPQERVALLAHEMAHSSNGDGRHGLVVGSALHSLGVLRDVTRFDWQEGDGVSRLVAETFLAVLGLMELLLYRSAQRAEYRADELAARAAGTTATISLLDALITRAESVHDFLDASVVATRTDDLWTAIRSYVESLPESERERLRRAARLEELRVDRTHPPTYLRMSRLAALPYEEGRVRAPGGASGTELASPAARVAEAIREDAQSALYR
;
A
#
# COMPACT_ATOMS: atom_id res chain seq x y z
N MET A 1 23.28 13.21 15.05
CA MET A 1 22.80 11.82 15.04
C MET A 1 21.33 11.84 15.43
N THR A 2 20.46 11.31 14.59
CA THR A 2 19.01 11.30 14.87
C THR A 2 18.71 10.18 15.87
N ALA A 3 18.05 10.50 16.97
CA ALA A 3 17.66 9.54 18.00
C ALA A 3 16.35 8.83 17.61
N CYS A 4 16.18 7.61 18.10
CA CYS A 4 14.97 6.82 17.90
C CYS A 4 13.79 7.43 18.66
N PRO A 5 12.64 7.73 18.02
CA PRO A 5 11.51 8.34 18.70
C PRO A 5 10.77 7.40 19.68
N GLN A 6 11.13 6.12 19.72
CA GLN A 6 10.52 5.13 20.61
C GLN A 6 11.35 4.83 21.86
N CYS A 7 12.68 4.91 21.77
CA CYS A 7 13.57 4.52 22.88
C CYS A 7 14.80 5.41 23.06
N ASP A 8 14.88 6.51 22.31
CA ASP A 8 15.93 7.54 22.36
C ASP A 8 17.35 7.05 22.01
N GLN A 9 17.50 5.81 21.54
CA GLN A 9 18.77 5.24 21.10
C GLN A 9 19.19 5.74 19.71
N PRO A 10 20.50 5.81 19.41
CA PRO A 10 20.99 6.29 18.12
C PRO A 10 20.53 5.40 16.96
N LEU A 11 20.03 6.01 15.89
CA LEU A 11 19.64 5.30 14.68
C LEU A 11 20.88 4.88 13.85
N LYS A 12 20.85 3.65 13.32
CA LYS A 12 21.73 3.25 12.22
C LYS A 12 21.17 3.79 10.92
N SER A 13 21.82 4.81 10.35
CA SER A 13 21.47 5.38 9.06
C SER A 13 22.50 5.02 7.98
N GLU A 14 22.02 4.58 6.83
CA GLU A 14 22.79 4.55 5.58
C GLU A 14 22.13 5.56 4.63
N PRO A 15 22.64 6.79 4.49
CA PRO A 15 22.10 7.73 3.51
C PRO A 15 22.08 7.09 2.11
N PRO A 16 21.00 7.23 1.31
CA PRO A 16 19.83 8.11 1.49
C PRO A 16 18.64 7.49 2.26
N TYR A 17 18.81 6.32 2.87
CA TYR A 17 17.73 5.54 3.49
C TYR A 17 17.42 6.01 4.92
N ALA A 18 16.15 5.85 5.32
CA ALA A 18 15.72 6.12 6.68
C ALA A 18 16.49 5.23 7.68
N GLY A 19 17.01 5.84 8.75
CA GLY A 19 17.72 5.10 9.79
C GLY A 19 16.81 4.19 10.60
N TRP A 20 17.35 3.12 11.17
CA TRP A 20 16.61 2.16 12.00
C TRP A 20 17.25 2.03 13.38
N CYS A 21 16.47 1.67 14.39
CA CYS A 21 16.96 1.54 15.75
C CYS A 21 17.34 0.09 16.06
N PRO A 22 18.61 -0.20 16.42
CA PRO A 22 19.03 -1.55 16.79
C PRO A 22 18.57 -1.98 18.19
N SER A 23 18.10 -1.05 19.03
CA SER A 23 17.73 -1.36 20.42
C SER A 23 16.26 -1.75 20.58
N CYS A 24 15.36 -1.20 19.77
CA CYS A 24 13.92 -1.47 19.89
C CYS A 24 13.28 -1.92 18.57
N ASP A 25 14.09 -2.10 17.52
CA ASP A 25 13.64 -2.46 16.17
C ASP A 25 12.68 -1.44 15.54
N TRP A 26 12.71 -0.19 16.01
CA TRP A 26 11.99 0.90 15.36
C TRP A 26 12.51 1.07 13.92
N ASN A 27 11.60 1.06 12.95
CA ASN A 27 11.88 1.02 11.51
C ASN A 27 12.50 -0.32 11.01
N VAL A 28 12.33 -1.41 11.75
CA VAL A 28 12.63 -2.80 11.32
C VAL A 28 11.32 -3.59 11.21
N VAL A 29 11.21 -4.42 10.19
CA VAL A 29 10.11 -5.38 10.04
C VAL A 29 10.16 -6.38 11.19
N ARG A 30 9.24 -6.28 12.15
CA ARG A 30 8.93 -7.39 13.06
C ARG A 30 8.09 -8.43 12.33
N ALA A 31 8.29 -9.71 12.65
CA ALA A 31 7.37 -10.76 12.23
C ALA A 31 5.96 -10.42 12.77
N PRO A 32 4.91 -10.39 11.93
CA PRO A 32 3.59 -9.98 12.39
C PRO A 32 2.98 -11.01 13.34
N SER A 33 2.16 -10.53 14.28
CA SER A 33 1.11 -11.35 14.88
C SER A 33 0.22 -11.90 13.77
N THR A 34 -0.30 -13.11 13.94
CA THR A 34 -1.12 -13.85 12.95
C THR A 34 -2.48 -13.21 12.62
N GLY A 35 -2.69 -11.95 12.99
CA GLY A 35 -3.88 -11.17 12.65
C GLY A 35 -3.84 -10.79 11.17
N LYS A 36 -4.62 -11.51 10.34
CA LYS A 36 -5.02 -11.03 9.02
C LYS A 36 -5.85 -9.77 9.23
N THR A 37 -5.26 -8.58 9.18
CA THR A 37 -6.04 -7.34 9.19
C THR A 37 -6.93 -7.32 7.95
N ARG A 38 -8.20 -6.91 8.10
CA ARG A 38 -9.19 -6.82 7.00
C ARG A 38 -8.62 -6.06 5.79
N PHE A 39 -7.67 -5.15 6.04
CA PHE A 39 -7.01 -4.27 5.09
C PHE A 39 -6.04 -4.93 4.09
N ALA A 40 -5.33 -6.00 4.47
CA ALA A 40 -4.31 -6.62 3.61
C ALA A 40 -4.88 -7.26 2.33
N ARG A 41 -6.20 -7.52 2.28
CA ARG A 41 -6.89 -8.00 1.08
C ARG A 41 -7.29 -6.89 0.10
N LEU A 42 -7.31 -5.63 0.53
CA LEU A 42 -8.02 -4.56 -0.16
C LEU A 42 -7.10 -3.58 -0.87
N GLN A 43 -5.88 -3.37 -0.38
CA GLN A 43 -4.99 -2.36 -0.95
C GLN A 43 -4.41 -2.77 -2.33
N THR A 44 -4.31 -4.08 -2.63
CA THR A 44 -3.91 -4.60 -3.95
C THR A 44 -4.93 -4.27 -5.08
N LYS A 45 -6.15 -3.82 -4.73
CA LYS A 45 -7.20 -3.47 -5.70
C LYS A 45 -7.40 -1.96 -5.91
N LEU A 46 -6.69 -1.11 -5.17
CA LEU A 46 -6.96 0.34 -5.16
C LEU A 46 -6.19 1.11 -6.25
N ALA A 47 -4.94 0.72 -6.51
CA ALA A 47 -4.19 1.11 -7.69
C ALA A 47 -3.11 0.04 -7.94
N SER A 48 -2.83 -0.25 -9.20
CA SER A 48 -1.74 -1.14 -9.59
C SER A 48 -1.04 -0.65 -10.86
N PHE A 49 0.28 -0.80 -10.90
CA PHE A 49 1.07 -0.57 -12.11
C PHE A 49 1.42 -1.90 -12.77
N MET A 50 1.03 -2.10 -14.02
CA MET A 50 1.28 -3.35 -14.76
C MET A 50 1.86 -3.11 -16.15
N THR A 51 2.69 -4.05 -16.62
CA THR A 51 3.10 -4.11 -18.03
C THR A 51 2.26 -5.14 -18.78
N TYR A 52 1.54 -4.71 -19.82
CA TYR A 52 0.65 -5.57 -20.60
C TYR A 52 1.22 -5.91 -21.99
N GLY A 53 1.03 -7.16 -22.40
CA GLY A 53 1.30 -7.68 -23.75
C GLY A 53 2.77 -7.93 -24.10
N ARG A 54 3.01 -8.60 -25.24
CA ARG A 54 4.35 -8.96 -25.75
C ARG A 54 5.27 -7.74 -25.99
N ARG A 55 4.68 -6.56 -26.24
CA ARG A 55 5.39 -5.28 -26.40
C ARG A 55 5.62 -4.51 -25.10
N ARG A 56 5.24 -5.07 -23.94
CA ARG A 56 5.47 -4.49 -22.60
C ARG A 56 4.96 -3.05 -22.47
N ARG A 57 3.74 -2.78 -22.93
CA ARG A 57 3.12 -1.46 -22.77
C ARG A 57 2.82 -1.24 -21.29
N ARG A 58 3.17 -0.07 -20.76
CA ARG A 58 2.97 0.30 -19.35
C ARG A 58 1.53 0.79 -19.17
N VAL A 59 0.84 0.24 -18.18
CA VAL A 59 -0.55 0.57 -17.84
C VAL A 59 -0.61 0.82 -16.34
N VAL A 60 -1.31 1.90 -15.97
CA VAL A 60 -1.68 2.17 -14.57
C VAL A 60 -3.16 1.86 -14.44
N GLU A 61 -3.50 0.95 -13.55
CA GLU A 61 -4.85 0.66 -13.14
C GLU A 61 -5.13 1.39 -11.83
N ILE A 62 -6.26 2.09 -11.75
CA ILE A 62 -6.67 2.79 -10.54
C ILE A 62 -8.14 2.48 -10.31
N GLY A 63 -8.48 2.07 -9.10
CA GLY A 63 -9.84 1.89 -8.66
C GLY A 63 -10.60 3.21 -8.75
N TYR A 64 -11.72 3.21 -9.48
CA TYR A 64 -12.54 4.42 -9.65
C TYR A 64 -13.00 5.04 -8.31
N PRO A 65 -13.43 4.27 -7.29
CA PRO A 65 -13.81 4.85 -6.00
C PRO A 65 -12.68 5.61 -5.32
N LEU A 66 -11.43 5.13 -5.42
CA LEU A 66 -10.26 5.85 -4.92
C LEU A 66 -10.05 7.14 -5.72
N TRP A 67 -10.01 7.05 -7.04
CA TRP A 67 -9.81 8.22 -7.91
C TRP A 67 -10.83 9.33 -7.63
N LEU A 68 -12.09 8.94 -7.39
CA LEU A 68 -13.20 9.84 -7.09
C LEU A 68 -12.94 10.70 -5.85
N VAL A 69 -12.45 10.10 -4.77
CA VAL A 69 -12.30 10.77 -3.46
C VAL A 69 -10.98 11.51 -3.29
N LEU A 70 -10.02 11.34 -4.22
CA LEU A 70 -8.75 12.06 -4.21
C LEU A 70 -8.88 13.48 -4.77
N THR A 71 -8.16 14.42 -4.17
CA THR A 71 -8.01 15.78 -4.71
C THR A 71 -7.19 15.76 -6.00
N PRO A 72 -7.27 16.80 -6.86
CA PRO A 72 -6.49 16.85 -8.08
C PRO A 72 -4.98 16.68 -7.86
N GLN A 73 -4.43 17.27 -6.81
CA GLN A 73 -3.00 17.17 -6.51
C GLN A 73 -2.61 15.80 -5.94
N GLU A 74 -3.49 15.16 -5.17
CA GLU A 74 -3.28 13.77 -4.71
C GLU A 74 -3.30 12.78 -5.87
N ARG A 75 -4.12 13.00 -6.90
CA ARG A 75 -4.10 12.20 -8.13
C ARG A 75 -2.76 12.31 -8.85
N VAL A 76 -2.18 13.52 -8.90
CA VAL A 76 -0.82 13.72 -9.43
C VAL A 76 0.20 12.97 -8.57
N ALA A 77 0.09 13.01 -7.24
CA ALA A 77 0.96 12.27 -6.34
C ALA A 77 0.85 10.75 -6.54
N LEU A 78 -0.37 10.22 -6.70
CA LEU A 78 -0.64 8.80 -6.94
C LEU A 78 -0.01 8.37 -8.27
N LEU A 79 -0.31 9.08 -9.36
CA LEU A 79 0.27 8.79 -10.66
C LEU A 79 1.79 8.86 -10.65
N ALA A 80 2.36 9.86 -9.98
CA ALA A 80 3.81 9.99 -9.86
C ALA A 80 4.44 8.83 -9.08
N HIS A 81 3.80 8.38 -8.00
CA HIS A 81 4.22 7.19 -7.25
C HIS A 81 4.19 5.93 -8.13
N GLU A 82 3.07 5.66 -8.80
CA GLU A 82 2.94 4.49 -9.67
C GLU A 82 3.92 4.53 -10.85
N MET A 83 4.15 5.70 -11.44
CA MET A 83 5.11 5.88 -12.53
C MET A 83 6.56 5.73 -12.05
N ALA A 84 6.86 6.08 -10.80
CA ALA A 84 8.19 5.99 -10.23
C ALA A 84 8.72 4.55 -10.23
N HIS A 85 7.85 3.57 -9.97
CA HIS A 85 8.16 2.14 -10.08
C HIS A 85 8.65 1.74 -11.48
N SER A 86 8.25 2.46 -12.53
CA SER A 86 8.65 2.19 -13.92
C SER A 86 9.92 2.92 -14.38
N SER A 87 10.29 4.01 -13.70
CA SER A 87 11.37 4.92 -14.12
C SER A 87 12.77 4.35 -13.88
N ASN A 88 12.90 3.43 -12.94
CA ASN A 88 14.18 3.04 -12.38
C ASN A 88 14.61 1.58 -12.70
N GLY A 89 13.94 0.94 -13.67
CA GLY A 89 14.15 -0.50 -13.97
C GLY A 89 13.40 -1.44 -13.01
N ASP A 90 12.73 -0.87 -12.01
CA ASP A 90 12.11 -1.59 -10.89
C ASP A 90 10.79 -2.29 -11.25
N GLY A 91 10.10 -1.97 -12.34
CA GLY A 91 8.90 -2.73 -12.74
C GLY A 91 9.18 -4.22 -13.01
N ARG A 92 10.36 -4.57 -13.53
CA ARG A 92 10.82 -5.97 -13.62
C ARG A 92 11.31 -6.48 -12.29
N HIS A 93 12.00 -5.63 -11.51
CA HIS A 93 12.54 -6.00 -10.22
C HIS A 93 11.43 -6.31 -9.22
N GLY A 94 10.36 -5.51 -9.15
CA GLY A 94 9.17 -5.73 -8.33
C GLY A 94 8.35 -6.94 -8.75
N LEU A 95 8.17 -7.19 -10.06
CA LEU A 95 7.55 -8.44 -10.53
C LEU A 95 8.40 -9.68 -10.19
N VAL A 96 9.72 -9.59 -10.38
CA VAL A 96 10.65 -10.69 -10.06
C VAL A 96 10.73 -10.91 -8.56
N VAL A 97 10.94 -9.86 -7.76
CA VAL A 97 10.98 -9.90 -6.29
C VAL A 97 9.64 -10.35 -5.72
N GLY A 98 8.52 -9.85 -6.24
CA GLY A 98 7.17 -10.27 -5.84
C GLY A 98 6.90 -11.74 -6.16
N SER A 99 7.25 -12.19 -7.37
CA SER A 99 7.15 -13.62 -7.73
C SER A 99 8.07 -14.49 -6.87
N ALA A 100 9.29 -14.03 -6.58
CA ALA A 100 10.25 -14.74 -5.74
C ALA A 100 9.74 -14.84 -4.31
N LEU A 101 9.23 -13.74 -3.73
CA LEU A 101 8.61 -13.72 -2.40
C LEU A 101 7.36 -14.62 -2.33
N HIS A 102 6.51 -14.63 -3.36
CA HIS A 102 5.37 -15.52 -3.42
C HIS A 102 5.80 -16.99 -3.48
N SER A 103 6.73 -17.34 -4.36
CA SER A 103 7.27 -18.69 -4.46
C SER A 103 7.98 -19.13 -3.18
N LEU A 104 8.71 -18.23 -2.51
CA LEU A 104 9.34 -18.49 -1.20
C LEU A 104 8.28 -18.75 -0.13
N GLY A 105 7.21 -17.94 -0.07
CA GLY A 105 6.12 -18.14 0.88
C GLY A 105 5.42 -19.48 0.68
N VAL A 106 5.11 -19.85 -0.57
CA VAL A 106 4.53 -21.16 -0.92
C VAL A 106 5.48 -22.29 -0.53
N LEU A 107 6.77 -22.16 -0.87
CA LEU A 107 7.77 -23.17 -0.54
C LEU A 107 7.89 -23.36 0.99
N ARG A 108 7.88 -22.26 1.75
CA ARG A 108 7.92 -22.28 3.21
C ARG A 108 6.68 -22.95 3.81
N ASP A 109 5.50 -22.70 3.25
CA ASP A 109 4.26 -23.30 3.74
C ASP A 109 4.20 -24.81 3.43
N VAL A 110 4.70 -25.24 2.26
CA VAL A 110 4.75 -26.67 1.89
C VAL A 110 5.88 -27.43 2.61
N THR A 111 6.96 -26.76 2.98
CA THR A 111 8.12 -27.36 3.70
C THR A 111 8.02 -27.28 5.22
N ARG A 112 6.87 -26.84 5.75
CA ARG A 112 6.55 -26.98 7.17
C ARG A 112 6.14 -28.42 7.44
N PHE A 113 7.09 -29.21 7.92
CA PHE A 113 6.86 -30.58 8.36
C PHE A 113 6.58 -30.62 9.88
N ASP A 114 5.61 -31.46 10.28
CA ASP A 114 5.37 -31.79 11.69
C ASP A 114 6.36 -32.89 12.13
N TRP A 115 7.49 -32.45 12.67
CA TRP A 115 8.59 -33.33 13.09
C TRP A 115 8.25 -34.10 14.37
N GLN A 116 8.63 -35.38 14.41
CA GLN A 116 8.45 -36.25 15.58
C GLN A 116 9.77 -36.44 16.34
N GLU A 117 9.68 -36.94 17.58
CA GLU A 117 10.88 -37.37 18.32
C GLU A 117 11.55 -38.55 17.59
N GLY A 118 12.73 -38.31 16.98
CA GLY A 118 13.50 -39.32 16.24
C GLY A 118 14.13 -38.83 14.93
N ASP A 119 13.67 -37.70 14.38
CA ASP A 119 14.04 -37.22 13.03
C ASP A 119 15.39 -36.45 12.95
N GLY A 120 16.35 -36.77 13.82
CA GLY A 120 17.48 -35.88 14.19
C GLY A 120 18.17 -35.12 13.03
N VAL A 121 18.62 -35.81 11.99
CA VAL A 121 19.36 -35.18 10.87
C VAL A 121 18.44 -34.49 9.87
N SER A 122 17.28 -35.08 9.56
CA SER A 122 16.31 -34.50 8.62
C SER A 122 15.71 -33.21 9.17
N ARG A 123 15.48 -33.14 10.49
CA ARG A 123 15.06 -31.91 11.18
C ARG A 123 16.10 -30.80 11.06
N LEU A 124 17.37 -31.08 11.31
CA LEU A 124 18.44 -30.08 11.21
C LEU A 124 18.58 -29.52 9.78
N VAL A 125 18.51 -30.39 8.78
CA VAL A 125 18.57 -29.99 7.36
C VAL A 125 17.38 -29.09 7.00
N ALA A 126 16.17 -29.45 7.45
CA ALA A 126 14.97 -28.66 7.18
C ALA A 126 14.97 -27.31 7.92
N GLU A 127 15.37 -27.27 9.19
CA GLU A 127 15.49 -26.03 9.95
C GLU A 127 16.53 -25.09 9.31
N THR A 128 17.66 -25.64 8.84
CA THR A 128 18.67 -24.88 8.09
C THR A 128 18.10 -24.32 6.78
N PHE A 129 17.35 -25.14 6.03
CA PHE A 129 16.70 -24.71 4.80
C PHE A 129 15.69 -23.59 5.05
N LEU A 130 14.82 -23.74 6.07
CA LEU A 130 13.87 -22.71 6.48
C LEU A 130 14.57 -21.42 6.93
N ALA A 131 15.73 -21.52 7.60
CA ALA A 131 16.52 -20.35 7.98
C ALA A 131 17.07 -19.60 6.76
N VAL A 132 17.56 -20.31 5.75
CA VAL A 132 18.02 -19.71 4.48
C VAL A 132 16.86 -19.04 3.73
N LEU A 133 15.70 -19.70 3.64
CA LEU A 133 14.50 -19.11 3.04
C LEU A 133 14.08 -17.83 3.77
N GLY A 134 14.09 -17.86 5.11
CA GLY A 134 13.78 -16.69 5.94
C GLY A 134 14.76 -15.53 5.75
N LEU A 135 16.06 -15.81 5.59
CA LEU A 135 17.06 -14.79 5.27
C LEU A 135 16.81 -14.17 3.88
N MET A 136 16.51 -14.98 2.87
CA MET A 136 16.18 -14.49 1.53
C MET A 136 14.92 -13.61 1.55
N GLU A 137 13.86 -14.04 2.24
CA GLU A 137 12.66 -13.23 2.44
C GLU A 137 12.99 -11.89 3.09
N LEU A 138 13.79 -11.87 4.15
CA LEU A 138 14.19 -10.63 4.84
C LEU A 138 14.91 -9.66 3.89
N LEU A 139 15.84 -10.16 3.07
CA LEU A 139 16.58 -9.32 2.11
C LEU A 139 15.65 -8.76 1.02
N LEU A 140 14.75 -9.58 0.50
CA LEU A 140 13.77 -9.18 -0.52
C LEU A 140 12.77 -8.15 0.04
N TYR A 141 12.31 -8.32 1.28
CA TYR A 141 11.47 -7.33 1.96
C TYR A 141 12.17 -5.98 2.10
N ARG A 142 13.45 -5.97 2.51
CA ARG A 142 14.23 -4.72 2.62
C ARG A 142 14.39 -4.03 1.26
N SER A 143 14.60 -4.80 0.20
CA SER A 143 14.70 -4.25 -1.16
C SER A 143 13.37 -3.61 -1.60
N ALA A 144 12.26 -4.31 -1.39
CA ALA A 144 10.92 -3.81 -1.75
C ALA A 144 10.58 -2.51 -0.99
N GLN A 145 10.84 -2.47 0.32
CA GLN A 145 10.60 -1.27 1.13
C GLN A 145 11.45 -0.07 0.70
N ARG A 146 12.70 -0.30 0.26
CA ARG A 146 13.54 0.77 -0.30
C ARG A 146 12.97 1.33 -1.59
N ALA A 147 12.35 0.48 -2.42
CA ALA A 147 11.69 0.92 -3.65
C ALA A 147 10.47 1.80 -3.33
N GLU A 148 9.66 1.44 -2.33
CA GLU A 148 8.52 2.25 -1.88
C GLU A 148 8.94 3.66 -1.41
N TYR A 149 9.97 3.76 -0.55
CA TYR A 149 10.46 5.09 -0.12
C TYR A 149 11.03 5.92 -1.26
N ARG A 150 11.66 5.28 -2.26
CA ARG A 150 12.16 5.96 -3.46
C ARG A 150 11.01 6.45 -4.33
N ALA A 151 9.96 5.65 -4.48
CA ALA A 151 8.76 6.04 -5.20
C ALA A 151 8.06 7.22 -4.50
N ASP A 152 7.99 7.23 -3.17
CA ASP A 152 7.49 8.36 -2.37
C ASP A 152 8.30 9.63 -2.59
N GLU A 153 9.63 9.53 -2.60
CA GLU A 153 10.49 10.69 -2.86
C GLU A 153 10.27 11.26 -4.27
N LEU A 154 10.15 10.39 -5.28
CA LEU A 154 9.87 10.80 -6.65
C LEU A 154 8.46 11.41 -6.79
N ALA A 155 7.47 10.85 -6.10
CA ALA A 155 6.14 11.42 -6.00
C ALA A 155 6.16 12.80 -5.34
N ALA A 156 6.91 12.98 -4.26
CA ALA A 156 7.08 14.27 -3.59
C ALA A 156 7.77 15.31 -4.48
N ARG A 157 8.78 14.91 -5.26
CA ARG A 157 9.41 15.80 -6.25
C ARG A 157 8.45 16.25 -7.34
N ALA A 158 7.52 15.37 -7.75
CA ALA A 158 6.55 15.68 -8.79
C ALA A 158 5.35 16.48 -8.25
N ALA A 159 4.75 16.05 -7.15
CA ALA A 159 3.47 16.55 -6.64
C ALA A 159 3.59 17.44 -5.39
N GLY A 160 4.74 17.44 -4.72
CA GLY A 160 4.99 18.13 -3.45
C GLY A 160 4.79 17.19 -2.26
N THR A 161 5.56 17.39 -1.18
CA THR A 161 5.49 16.59 0.05
C THR A 161 4.11 16.64 0.68
N THR A 162 3.48 17.81 0.74
CA THR A 162 2.14 18.00 1.29
C THR A 162 1.10 17.14 0.57
N ALA A 163 1.14 17.11 -0.77
CA ALA A 163 0.21 16.30 -1.57
C ALA A 163 0.46 14.80 -1.42
N THR A 164 1.72 14.36 -1.36
CA THR A 164 2.07 12.95 -1.16
C THR A 164 1.69 12.48 0.25
N ILE A 165 1.89 13.29 1.28
CA ILE A 165 1.42 12.99 2.63
C ILE A 165 -0.11 12.93 2.67
N SER A 166 -0.79 13.90 2.04
CA SER A 166 -2.26 13.92 1.97
C SER A 166 -2.83 12.71 1.23
N LEU A 167 -2.13 12.22 0.20
CA LEU A 167 -2.47 10.98 -0.49
C LEU A 167 -2.35 9.77 0.45
N LEU A 168 -1.23 9.63 1.16
CA LEU A 168 -1.05 8.51 2.11
C LEU A 168 -2.07 8.55 3.24
N ASP A 169 -2.42 9.74 3.74
CA ASP A 169 -3.52 9.95 4.70
C ASP A 169 -4.87 9.53 4.09
N ALA A 170 -5.13 9.87 2.82
CA ALA A 170 -6.34 9.48 2.11
C ALA A 170 -6.52 7.96 2.04
N LEU A 171 -5.44 7.22 1.82
CA LEU A 171 -5.46 5.76 1.71
C LEU A 171 -5.84 5.08 3.03
N ILE A 172 -5.52 5.69 4.18
CA ILE A 172 -5.82 5.14 5.51
C ILE A 172 -7.05 5.78 6.17
N THR A 173 -7.71 6.74 5.50
CA THR A 173 -8.90 7.42 6.02
C THR A 173 -10.05 7.33 5.03
N ARG A 174 -9.96 8.08 3.92
CA ARG A 174 -11.01 8.16 2.89
C ARG A 174 -11.21 6.83 2.18
N ALA A 175 -10.15 6.12 1.80
CA ALA A 175 -10.30 4.83 1.13
C ALA A 175 -10.90 3.76 2.07
N GLU A 176 -10.51 3.76 3.34
CA GLU A 176 -11.14 2.91 4.37
C GLU A 176 -12.63 3.20 4.52
N SER A 177 -13.00 4.49 4.55
CA SER A 177 -14.39 4.92 4.59
C SER A 177 -15.18 4.51 3.34
N VAL A 178 -14.57 4.57 2.16
CA VAL A 178 -15.18 4.06 0.93
C VAL A 178 -15.47 2.57 1.06
N HIS A 179 -14.54 1.79 1.62
CA HIS A 179 -14.74 0.36 1.85
C HIS A 179 -15.88 0.10 2.83
N ASP A 180 -15.93 0.81 3.96
CA ASP A 180 -17.01 0.69 4.93
C ASP A 180 -18.38 1.02 4.31
N PHE A 181 -18.44 2.04 3.46
CA PHE A 181 -19.66 2.35 2.70
C PHE A 181 -20.05 1.23 1.73
N LEU A 182 -19.07 0.70 0.98
CA LEU A 182 -19.33 -0.36 0.01
C LEU A 182 -19.81 -1.65 0.72
N ASP A 183 -19.23 -2.00 1.86
CA ASP A 183 -19.66 -3.15 2.66
C ASP A 183 -21.09 -2.96 3.22
N ALA A 184 -21.44 -1.75 3.66
CA ALA A 184 -22.70 -1.50 4.35
C ALA A 184 -23.88 -1.14 3.44
N SER A 185 -23.64 -0.43 2.33
CA SER A 185 -24.68 0.35 1.64
C SER A 185 -24.75 0.12 0.13
N VAL A 186 -23.80 -0.61 -0.48
CA VAL A 186 -23.74 -0.75 -1.95
C VAL A 186 -24.99 -1.40 -2.55
N VAL A 187 -25.55 -2.42 -1.89
CA VAL A 187 -26.71 -3.17 -2.42
C VAL A 187 -27.99 -2.32 -2.38
N ALA A 188 -28.12 -1.48 -1.35
CA ALA A 188 -29.25 -0.58 -1.17
C ALA A 188 -29.16 0.69 -2.03
N THR A 189 -27.96 1.01 -2.54
CA THR A 189 -27.73 2.21 -3.34
C THR A 189 -28.01 1.94 -4.82
N ARG A 190 -28.69 2.87 -5.49
CA ARG A 190 -28.90 2.81 -6.94
C ARG A 190 -27.58 3.02 -7.67
N THR A 191 -27.36 2.31 -8.77
CA THR A 191 -26.13 2.41 -9.58
C THR A 191 -25.83 3.86 -9.99
N ASP A 192 -26.86 4.62 -10.39
CA ASP A 192 -26.72 6.01 -10.85
C ASP A 192 -26.29 6.97 -9.72
N ASP A 193 -26.67 6.66 -8.48
CA ASP A 193 -26.43 7.50 -7.31
C ASP A 193 -25.16 7.09 -6.54
N LEU A 194 -24.57 5.93 -6.87
CA LEU A 194 -23.48 5.32 -6.11
C LEU A 194 -22.31 6.26 -5.88
N TRP A 195 -21.87 6.96 -6.92
CA TRP A 195 -20.71 7.86 -6.83
C TRP A 195 -21.01 9.12 -6.02
N THR A 196 -22.23 9.65 -6.15
CA THR A 196 -22.68 10.78 -5.34
C THR A 196 -22.80 10.39 -3.88
N ALA A 197 -23.35 9.20 -3.59
CA ALA A 197 -23.48 8.67 -2.25
C ALA A 197 -22.12 8.45 -1.58
N ILE A 198 -21.16 7.82 -2.27
CA ILE A 198 -19.79 7.61 -1.76
C ILE A 198 -19.13 8.95 -1.44
N ARG A 199 -19.23 9.93 -2.36
CA ARG A 199 -18.62 11.25 -2.15
C ARG A 199 -19.22 11.94 -0.93
N SER A 200 -20.55 12.00 -0.85
CA SER A 200 -21.27 12.59 0.28
C SER A 200 -20.92 11.92 1.60
N TYR A 201 -20.82 10.59 1.62
CA TYR A 201 -20.39 9.83 2.81
C TYR A 201 -18.97 10.24 3.25
N VAL A 202 -18.00 10.25 2.34
CA VAL A 202 -16.61 10.61 2.64
C VAL A 202 -16.43 12.08 3.04
N GLU A 203 -17.22 12.99 2.44
CA GLU A 203 -17.19 14.42 2.77
C GLU A 203 -17.86 14.73 4.11
N SER A 204 -18.91 13.99 4.47
CA SER A 204 -19.62 14.13 5.75
C SER A 204 -18.88 13.55 6.96
N LEU A 205 -17.79 12.80 6.73
CA LEU A 205 -16.99 12.18 7.80
C LEU A 205 -16.37 13.25 8.72
N PRO A 206 -16.70 13.25 10.02
CA PRO A 206 -16.15 14.21 10.97
C PRO A 206 -14.63 14.08 11.11
N GLU A 207 -13.95 15.19 11.40
CA GLU A 207 -12.50 15.18 11.62
C GLU A 207 -12.09 14.30 12.82
N SER A 208 -12.95 14.18 13.84
CA SER A 208 -12.73 13.27 14.97
C SER A 208 -12.66 11.80 14.54
N GLU A 209 -13.44 11.42 13.52
CA GLU A 209 -13.44 10.05 13.01
C GLU A 209 -12.23 9.79 12.12
N ARG A 210 -11.82 10.77 11.31
CA ARG A 210 -10.55 10.70 10.56
C ARG A 210 -9.36 10.54 11.51
N GLU A 211 -9.35 11.28 12.61
CA GLU A 211 -8.32 11.15 13.64
C GLU A 211 -8.35 9.77 14.33
N ARG A 212 -9.54 9.21 14.59
CA ARG A 212 -9.68 7.83 15.09
C ARG A 212 -9.03 6.83 14.14
N LEU A 213 -9.31 6.94 12.83
CA LEU A 213 -8.73 6.07 11.80
C LEU A 213 -7.21 6.22 11.71
N ARG A 214 -6.66 7.45 11.75
CA ARG A 214 -5.20 7.68 11.78
C ARG A 214 -4.53 6.99 12.97
N ARG A 215 -5.13 7.07 14.16
CA ARG A 215 -4.62 6.42 15.37
C ARG A 215 -4.69 4.91 15.28
N ALA A 216 -5.81 4.36 14.80
CA ALA A 216 -5.96 2.93 14.57
C ALA A 216 -4.91 2.43 13.57
N ALA A 217 -4.78 3.09 12.42
CA ALA A 217 -3.79 2.76 11.40
C ALA A 217 -2.34 2.80 11.93
N ARG A 218 -2.02 3.74 12.83
CA ARG A 218 -0.71 3.80 13.48
C ARG A 218 -0.49 2.65 14.47
N LEU A 219 -1.49 2.34 15.31
CA LEU A 219 -1.43 1.25 16.28
C LEU A 219 -1.30 -0.12 15.61
N GLU A 220 -1.98 -0.30 14.47
CA GLU A 220 -1.94 -1.53 13.69
C GLU A 220 -0.73 -1.63 12.75
N GLU A 221 0.12 -0.60 12.71
CA GLU A 221 1.21 -0.47 11.73
C GLU A 221 0.74 -0.75 10.30
N LEU A 222 -0.37 -0.10 9.92
CA LEU A 222 -1.10 -0.38 8.71
C LEU A 222 -0.20 -0.28 7.47
N ARG A 223 -0.28 -1.31 6.62
CA ARG A 223 0.50 -1.49 5.40
C ARG A 223 -0.28 -2.34 4.41
N VAL A 224 0.00 -2.17 3.11
CA VAL A 224 -0.58 -2.97 2.01
C VAL A 224 -0.38 -4.45 2.27
N ASP A 225 0.89 -4.80 2.47
CA ASP A 225 1.36 -6.14 2.74
C ASP A 225 2.74 -6.07 3.39
N ARG A 226 3.39 -7.22 3.53
CA ARG A 226 4.73 -7.34 4.14
C ARG A 226 5.84 -6.63 3.37
N THR A 227 5.66 -6.39 2.07
CA THR A 227 6.64 -5.72 1.20
C THR A 227 6.57 -4.20 1.28
N HIS A 228 5.48 -3.66 1.82
CA HIS A 228 5.30 -2.22 1.99
C HIS A 228 5.66 -1.78 3.42
N PRO A 229 6.37 -0.66 3.58
CA PRO A 229 6.57 -0.07 4.90
C PRO A 229 5.22 0.40 5.48
N PRO A 230 5.05 0.40 6.81
CA PRO A 230 3.92 1.04 7.47
C PRO A 230 3.69 2.47 6.97
N THR A 231 2.45 2.82 6.65
CA THR A 231 2.10 4.09 6.00
C THR A 231 2.54 5.30 6.84
N TYR A 232 2.43 5.23 8.17
CA TYR A 232 2.85 6.33 9.04
C TYR A 232 4.37 6.61 8.98
N LEU A 233 5.20 5.59 8.73
CA LEU A 233 6.65 5.78 8.56
C LEU A 233 6.96 6.44 7.21
N ARG A 234 6.21 6.11 6.17
CA ARG A 234 6.29 6.77 4.86
C ARG A 234 5.94 8.25 4.96
N MET A 235 4.83 8.59 5.62
CA MET A 235 4.44 9.98 5.91
C MET A 235 5.50 10.72 6.71
N SER A 236 6.05 10.09 7.75
CA SER A 236 7.12 10.68 8.57
C SER A 236 8.39 10.98 7.76
N ARG A 237 8.77 10.07 6.84
CA ARG A 237 9.92 10.26 5.95
C ARG A 237 9.70 11.41 4.97
N LEU A 238 8.49 11.51 4.40
CA LEU A 238 8.09 12.57 3.48
C LEU A 238 8.11 13.94 4.15
N ALA A 239 7.65 14.03 5.40
CA ALA A 239 7.67 15.28 6.16
C ALA A 239 9.08 15.84 6.38
N ALA A 240 10.11 15.00 6.31
CA ALA A 240 11.51 15.39 6.41
C ALA A 240 12.16 15.74 5.05
N LEU A 241 11.42 15.69 3.93
CA LEU A 241 11.93 16.05 2.61
C LEU A 241 11.71 17.54 2.29
N PRO A 242 12.60 18.17 1.52
CA PRO A 242 12.54 19.61 1.24
C PRO A 242 11.64 19.99 0.04
N TYR A 243 10.78 19.09 -0.45
CA TYR A 243 10.00 19.31 -1.68
C TYR A 243 8.60 19.87 -1.39
N GLU A 244 8.50 21.04 -0.76
CA GLU A 244 7.20 21.62 -0.36
C GLU A 244 6.24 21.80 -1.55
N GLU A 245 6.73 22.39 -2.66
CA GLU A 245 5.98 22.51 -3.90
C GLU A 245 6.36 21.41 -4.92
N GLY A 246 5.35 20.82 -5.54
CA GLY A 246 5.52 19.88 -6.65
C GLY A 246 5.87 20.57 -7.96
N ARG A 247 6.72 19.94 -8.77
CA ARG A 247 7.02 20.37 -10.15
C ARG A 247 5.81 20.34 -11.08
N VAL A 248 4.84 19.49 -10.79
CA VAL A 248 3.61 19.30 -11.54
C VAL A 248 2.45 19.81 -10.70
N ARG A 249 1.77 20.84 -11.20
CA ARG A 249 0.52 21.32 -10.63
C ARG A 249 -0.64 20.62 -11.32
N ALA A 250 -1.59 20.12 -10.55
CA ALA A 250 -2.79 19.54 -11.10
C ALA A 250 -3.55 20.58 -11.94
N PRO A 251 -4.07 20.20 -13.12
CA PRO A 251 -4.84 21.12 -13.94
C PRO A 251 -6.08 21.62 -13.18
N GLY A 252 -6.36 22.92 -13.28
CA GLY A 252 -7.58 23.50 -12.74
C GLY A 252 -8.76 23.13 -13.63
N GLY A 253 -9.63 22.24 -13.15
CA GLY A 253 -10.87 21.87 -13.84
C GLY A 253 -11.14 20.37 -13.83
N ALA A 254 -12.40 19.99 -13.65
CA ALA A 254 -12.85 18.61 -13.74
C ALA A 254 -13.27 18.32 -15.19
N SER A 255 -12.37 17.79 -16.03
CA SER A 255 -12.82 17.12 -17.26
C SER A 255 -13.25 15.68 -16.90
N GLY A 256 -14.38 15.57 -16.21
CA GLY A 256 -14.96 14.28 -15.77
C GLY A 256 -15.72 13.53 -16.86
N THR A 257 -15.85 14.12 -18.05
CA THR A 257 -16.64 13.58 -19.17
C THR A 257 -16.05 12.30 -19.73
N GLU A 258 -14.71 12.21 -19.83
CA GLU A 258 -14.01 11.03 -20.33
C GLU A 258 -14.22 9.79 -19.45
N LEU A 259 -14.42 10.01 -18.15
CA LEU A 259 -14.57 8.93 -17.16
C LEU A 259 -16.03 8.50 -16.94
N ALA A 260 -17.03 9.20 -17.50
CA ALA A 260 -18.44 8.91 -17.24
C ALA A 260 -18.84 7.48 -17.67
N SER A 261 -18.44 7.06 -18.87
CA SER A 261 -18.75 5.71 -19.37
C SER A 261 -18.00 4.61 -18.58
N PRO A 262 -16.69 4.72 -18.33
CA PRO A 262 -16.00 3.81 -17.41
C PRO A 262 -16.62 3.76 -16.01
N ALA A 263 -17.00 4.90 -15.44
CA ALA A 263 -17.60 4.99 -14.11
C ALA A 263 -18.93 4.23 -14.01
N ALA A 264 -19.78 4.33 -15.03
CA ALA A 264 -21.05 3.60 -15.07
C ALA A 264 -20.82 2.07 -15.06
N ARG A 265 -19.89 1.58 -15.88
CA ARG A 265 -19.54 0.14 -15.92
C ARG A 265 -18.98 -0.36 -14.59
N VAL A 266 -18.14 0.43 -13.94
CA VAL A 266 -17.58 0.06 -12.62
C VAL A 266 -18.67 0.04 -11.56
N ALA A 267 -19.64 0.96 -11.60
CA ALA A 267 -20.74 0.99 -10.64
C ALA A 267 -21.63 -0.25 -10.76
N GLU A 268 -21.95 -0.64 -12.00
CA GLU A 268 -22.71 -1.84 -12.31
C GLU A 268 -21.99 -3.09 -11.81
N ALA A 269 -20.72 -3.26 -12.17
CA ALA A 269 -19.91 -4.41 -11.75
C ALA A 269 -19.79 -4.53 -10.23
N ILE A 270 -19.54 -3.43 -9.52
CA ILE A 270 -19.45 -3.42 -8.05
C ILE A 270 -20.77 -3.87 -7.41
N ARG A 271 -21.91 -3.42 -7.96
CA ARG A 271 -23.23 -3.77 -7.42
C ARG A 271 -23.59 -5.23 -7.71
N GLU A 272 -23.29 -5.72 -8.91
CA GLU A 272 -23.49 -7.13 -9.30
C GLU A 272 -22.64 -8.07 -8.43
N ASP A 273 -21.37 -7.71 -8.19
CA ASP A 273 -20.47 -8.47 -7.30
C ASP A 273 -21.01 -8.51 -5.87
N ALA A 274 -21.48 -7.38 -5.36
CA ALA A 274 -22.05 -7.28 -4.02
C ALA A 274 -23.37 -8.08 -3.88
N GLN A 275 -24.25 -8.03 -4.89
CA GLN A 275 -25.47 -8.83 -4.91
C GLN A 275 -25.16 -10.32 -4.96
N SER A 276 -24.21 -10.72 -5.81
CA SER A 276 -23.79 -12.12 -5.95
C SER A 276 -23.18 -12.67 -4.66
N ALA A 277 -22.55 -11.82 -3.84
CA ALA A 277 -22.00 -12.21 -2.55
C ALA A 277 -23.08 -12.53 -1.49
N LEU A 278 -24.31 -12.02 -1.63
CA LEU A 278 -25.42 -12.33 -0.71
C LEU A 278 -26.00 -13.74 -0.93
N TYR A 279 -25.73 -14.36 -2.08
CA TYR A 279 -26.27 -15.67 -2.45
C TYR A 279 -25.22 -16.81 -2.35
N ARG A 280 -24.05 -16.56 -1.75
CA ARG A 280 -23.02 -17.58 -1.47
C ARG A 280 -22.99 -17.93 0.01
#